data_AF-A0A034W0X1-F1
#
_entry.id   AF-A0A034W0X1-F1
#
_cell.length_a   1.000
_cell.length_b   1.000
_cell.length_c   1.000
_cell.angle_alpha   90.00
_cell.angle_beta   90.00
_cell.angle_gamma   90.00
#
_symmetry.space_group_name_H-M   'P 1'
#
loop_
_entity.id
_entity.type
_entity.pdbx_description
1 polymer ?
#
loop_
_entity_poly.entity_id
_entity_poly.type
_entity_poly.pdbx_seq_one_letter_code
_entity_poly.pdbx_strand_id
1 'polypeptide(L)'
;MSAKIHLGVVVPHTELIGDRNRFVKAGSRVALHCIVRDTLEPPAYIIWFRGKTQITNDNEMGWYTEIDRTIFGNADSSSNTIGSLIIPCVRKLDSDTYTCEPSNSASVSVELHVLNGEYSASAIMSVAGSHRLSKSVFTCHLSFLLLLQAMGKT
;
A
#
# COMPACT_ATOMS: atom_id res chain seq x y z
N MET A 1 39.89 -44.61 -5.49
CA MET A 1 39.68 -43.26 -4.93
C MET A 1 38.23 -43.13 -4.52
N SER A 2 37.96 -42.68 -3.31
CA SER A 2 36.61 -42.33 -2.83
C SER A 2 36.59 -40.83 -2.61
N ALA A 3 35.56 -40.15 -3.12
CA ALA A 3 35.33 -38.72 -2.92
C ALA A 3 34.08 -38.55 -2.06
N LYS A 4 34.15 -37.66 -1.06
CA LYS A 4 33.02 -37.30 -0.20
C LYS A 4 32.40 -36.01 -0.72
N ILE A 5 31.15 -36.07 -1.15
CA ILE A 5 30.37 -34.91 -1.59
C ILE A 5 29.42 -34.53 -0.46
N HIS A 6 29.31 -33.23 -0.18
CA HIS A 6 28.33 -32.68 0.74
C HIS A 6 27.23 -31.99 -0.08
N LEU A 7 25.97 -32.38 0.15
CA LEU A 7 24.81 -31.78 -0.50
C LEU A 7 24.20 -30.73 0.42
N GLY A 8 24.06 -29.49 -0.06
CA GLY A 8 23.26 -28.44 0.57
C GLY A 8 21.89 -28.37 -0.09
N VAL A 9 20.82 -28.49 0.69
CA VAL A 9 19.45 -28.31 0.19
C VAL A 9 19.07 -26.84 0.37
N VAL A 10 18.67 -26.19 -0.72
CA VAL A 10 18.14 -24.83 -0.71
C VAL A 10 16.62 -24.91 -0.89
N VAL A 11 15.86 -24.22 -0.04
CA VAL A 11 14.39 -24.21 -0.10
C VAL A 11 13.92 -22.80 -0.43
N PRO A 12 13.39 -22.58 -1.65
CA PRO A 12 12.85 -21.29 -2.04
C PRO A 12 11.69 -20.85 -1.14
N HIS A 13 11.63 -19.56 -0.85
CA HIS A 13 10.52 -18.98 -0.11
C HIS A 13 10.11 -17.64 -0.70
N THR A 14 8.83 -17.30 -0.51
CA THR A 14 8.25 -16.03 -0.96
C THR A 14 7.93 -15.17 0.23
N GLU A 15 8.22 -13.88 0.14
CA GLU A 15 7.81 -12.88 1.13
C GLU A 15 7.20 -11.65 0.44
N LEU A 16 6.41 -10.88 1.19
CA LEU A 16 5.85 -9.62 0.71
C LEU A 16 6.83 -8.48 1.00
N ILE A 17 6.91 -7.51 0.10
CA ILE A 17 7.58 -6.24 0.40
C ILE A 17 6.55 -5.31 1.05
N GLY A 18 6.66 -5.15 2.37
CA GLY A 18 5.75 -4.37 3.21
C GLY A 18 4.84 -5.25 4.07
N ASP A 19 3.85 -4.61 4.69
CA ASP A 19 2.95 -5.27 5.64
C ASP A 19 1.91 -6.18 4.96
N ARG A 20 1.48 -7.22 5.69
CA ARG A 20 0.39 -8.11 5.27
C ARG A 20 -0.97 -7.41 5.21
N ASN A 21 -1.16 -6.33 5.96
CA ASN A 21 -2.35 -5.48 5.92
C ASN A 21 -1.97 -4.13 5.33
N ARG A 22 -2.48 -3.82 4.13
CA ARG A 22 -2.08 -2.61 3.41
C ARG A 22 -3.25 -1.66 3.24
N PHE A 23 -3.12 -0.45 3.80
CA PHE A 23 -4.14 0.58 3.74
C PHE A 23 -3.78 1.63 2.69
N VAL A 24 -4.70 1.91 1.77
CA VAL A 24 -4.46 2.80 0.62
C VAL A 24 -5.65 3.72 0.40
N LYS A 25 -5.43 4.89 -0.17
CA LYS A 25 -6.51 5.85 -0.48
C LYS A 25 -7.16 5.48 -1.82
N ALA A 26 -8.49 5.50 -1.90
CA ALA A 26 -9.21 5.39 -3.17
C ALA A 26 -8.70 6.45 -4.18
N GLY A 27 -8.50 6.05 -5.43
CA GLY A 27 -7.96 6.88 -6.50
C GLY A 27 -6.42 6.89 -6.58
N SER A 28 -5.71 6.29 -5.61
CA SER A 28 -4.25 6.18 -5.65
C SER A 28 -3.78 5.01 -6.52
N ARG A 29 -2.54 5.12 -7.00
CA ARG A 29 -1.80 4.01 -7.62
C ARG A 29 -1.25 3.09 -6.52
N VAL A 30 -1.49 1.79 -6.66
CA VAL A 30 -1.01 0.76 -5.73
C VAL A 30 -0.06 -0.18 -6.47
N ALA A 31 1.04 -0.53 -5.82
CA ALA A 31 1.98 -1.55 -6.27
C ALA A 31 2.20 -2.55 -5.14
N LEU A 32 1.74 -3.78 -5.35
CA LEU A 32 1.97 -4.91 -4.44
C LEU A 32 3.15 -5.71 -4.97
N HIS A 33 4.07 -6.09 -4.09
CA HIS A 33 5.28 -6.80 -4.46
C HIS A 33 5.47 -8.03 -3.59
N CYS A 34 5.84 -9.13 -4.23
CA CYS A 34 6.43 -10.28 -3.57
C CYS A 34 7.85 -10.48 -4.08
N ILE A 35 8.71 -11.05 -3.25
CA ILE A 35 10.06 -11.46 -3.62
C ILE A 35 10.23 -12.94 -3.33
N VAL A 36 10.73 -13.66 -4.33
CA VAL A 36 11.13 -15.06 -4.23
C VAL A 36 12.63 -15.10 -3.98
N ARG A 37 13.02 -15.75 -2.88
CA ARG A 37 14.40 -15.87 -2.40
C ARG A 37 14.86 -17.31 -2.37
N ASP A 38 16.16 -17.50 -2.16
CA ASP A 38 16.79 -18.81 -2.00
C ASP A 38 16.49 -19.74 -3.19
N THR A 39 16.49 -19.17 -4.40
CA THR A 39 16.29 -19.95 -5.62
C THR A 39 17.60 -20.28 -6.30
N LEU A 40 17.75 -21.57 -6.66
CA LEU A 40 18.79 -22.03 -7.59
C LEU A 40 18.51 -21.54 -9.01
N GLU A 41 17.23 -21.56 -9.41
CA GLU A 41 16.73 -21.03 -10.68
C GLU A 41 15.53 -20.12 -10.43
N PRO A 42 15.42 -18.98 -11.13
CA PRO A 42 14.29 -18.08 -10.97
C PRO A 42 12.96 -18.76 -11.31
N PRO A 43 11.83 -18.34 -10.69
CA PRO A 43 10.52 -18.89 -11.01
C PRO A 43 10.20 -18.72 -12.51
N ALA A 44 9.61 -19.77 -13.10
CA ALA A 44 9.14 -19.76 -14.48
C ALA A 44 8.02 -18.73 -14.67
N TYR A 45 7.16 -18.59 -13.67
CA TYR A 45 6.08 -17.60 -13.61
C TYR A 45 5.83 -17.13 -12.17
N ILE A 46 5.24 -15.95 -12.06
CA ILE A 46 4.62 -15.45 -10.83
C ILE A 46 3.22 -14.98 -11.21
N ILE A 47 2.20 -15.57 -10.59
CA ILE A 47 0.80 -15.26 -10.85
C ILE A 47 0.25 -14.48 -9.66
N TRP A 48 -0.53 -13.44 -9.94
CA TRP A 48 -1.30 -12.73 -8.93
C TRP A 48 -2.78 -13.14 -8.99
N PHE A 49 -3.37 -13.36 -7.82
CA PHE A 49 -4.78 -13.64 -7.65
C PHE A 49 -5.43 -12.56 -6.80
N ARG A 50 -6.69 -12.26 -7.09
CA ARG A 50 -7.60 -11.53 -6.22
C ARG A 50 -8.66 -12.51 -5.73
N GLY A 51 -8.67 -12.84 -4.45
CA GLY A 51 -9.43 -13.96 -3.91
C GLY A 51 -9.06 -15.26 -4.61
N LYS A 52 -9.96 -15.81 -5.44
CA LYS A 52 -9.74 -17.04 -6.23
C LYS A 52 -9.56 -16.78 -7.74
N THR A 53 -9.62 -15.51 -8.16
CA THR A 53 -9.58 -15.14 -9.57
C THR A 53 -8.18 -14.70 -9.94
N GLN A 54 -7.60 -15.34 -10.96
CA GLN A 54 -6.33 -14.93 -11.51
C GLN A 54 -6.44 -13.54 -12.16
N ILE A 55 -5.44 -12.69 -11.92
CA ILE A 55 -5.30 -11.39 -12.58
C ILE A 55 -4.43 -11.60 -13.82
N THR A 56 -4.95 -11.23 -14.98
CA THR A 56 -4.25 -11.28 -16.26
C THR A 56 -3.95 -9.86 -16.75
N ASN A 57 -2.96 -9.67 -17.64
CA ASN A 57 -2.58 -8.35 -18.12
C ASN A 57 -3.60 -7.70 -19.08
N ASP A 58 -4.55 -8.48 -19.60
CA ASP A 58 -5.60 -8.08 -20.55
C ASP A 58 -6.96 -7.80 -19.88
N ASN A 59 -6.98 -7.57 -18.57
CA ASN A 59 -8.21 -7.24 -17.85
C ASN A 59 -8.74 -5.83 -18.20
N GLU A 60 -10.06 -5.68 -18.15
CA GLU A 60 -10.75 -4.40 -18.41
C GLU A 60 -10.39 -3.27 -17.44
N MET A 61 -9.78 -3.59 -16.29
CA MET A 61 -9.42 -2.61 -15.26
C MET A 61 -8.05 -1.97 -15.49
N GLY A 62 -7.30 -2.42 -16.50
CA GLY A 62 -5.95 -1.93 -16.80
C GLY A 62 -4.91 -2.29 -15.74
N TRP A 63 -5.15 -3.34 -14.95
CA TRP A 63 -4.16 -3.85 -14.01
C TRP A 63 -3.13 -4.67 -14.76
N TYR A 64 -1.90 -4.71 -14.27
CA TYR A 64 -0.86 -5.49 -14.94
C TYR A 64 0.18 -5.97 -13.94
N THR A 65 0.85 -7.06 -14.31
CA THR A 65 1.92 -7.66 -13.51
C THR A 65 3.28 -7.48 -14.17
N GLU A 66 4.29 -7.22 -13.35
CA GLU A 66 5.70 -7.10 -13.78
C GLU A 66 6.55 -8.13 -13.03
N ILE A 67 7.55 -8.71 -13.71
CA ILE A 67 8.52 -9.61 -13.10
C ILE A 67 9.91 -9.02 -13.30
N ASP A 68 10.59 -8.73 -12.19
CA ASP A 68 11.96 -8.25 -12.18
C ASP A 68 12.90 -9.37 -11.69
N ARG A 69 13.80 -9.79 -12.57
CA ARG A 69 14.81 -10.84 -12.32
C ARG A 69 16.21 -10.27 -12.07
N THR A 70 16.35 -8.94 -12.00
CA THR A 70 17.65 -8.25 -12.03
C THR A 70 18.22 -7.95 -10.64
N ILE A 71 17.60 -8.44 -9.56
CA ILE A 71 18.13 -8.29 -8.20
C ILE A 71 19.30 -9.26 -8.03
N PHE A 72 20.51 -8.76 -8.30
CA PHE A 72 21.78 -9.46 -8.11
C PHE A 72 21.93 -9.92 -6.65
N GLY A 73 21.80 -11.21 -6.41
CA GLY A 73 22.62 -11.86 -5.40
C GLY A 73 24.09 -11.73 -5.84
N ASN A 74 25.02 -11.63 -4.89
CA ASN A 74 26.45 -11.80 -5.20
C ASN A 74 26.63 -13.06 -6.06
N ALA A 75 27.66 -13.13 -6.90
CA ALA A 75 27.88 -14.21 -7.87
C ALA A 75 27.85 -15.65 -7.29
N ASP A 76 27.89 -15.79 -5.97
CA ASP A 76 27.80 -17.04 -5.20
C ASP A 76 26.49 -17.21 -4.38
N SER A 77 25.52 -16.30 -4.51
CA SER A 77 24.29 -16.24 -3.70
C SER A 77 23.06 -16.12 -4.60
N SER A 78 22.05 -16.95 -4.30
CA SER A 78 20.73 -17.07 -4.91
C SER A 78 20.24 -15.85 -5.72
N SER A 79 19.74 -16.11 -6.93
CA SER A 79 18.97 -15.11 -7.68
C SER A 79 17.69 -14.78 -6.91
N ASN A 80 17.33 -13.50 -6.81
CA ASN A 80 16.04 -13.09 -6.27
C ASN A 80 15.14 -12.62 -7.42
N THR A 81 13.85 -12.93 -7.36
CA THR A 81 12.88 -12.46 -8.36
C THR A 81 11.74 -11.72 -7.68
N ILE A 82 11.46 -10.50 -8.14
CA ILE A 82 10.35 -9.69 -7.64
C ILE A 82 9.17 -9.82 -8.60
N GLY A 83 8.02 -10.24 -8.08
CA GLY A 83 6.75 -10.21 -8.80
C GLY A 83 5.90 -9.04 -8.30
N SER A 84 5.43 -8.20 -9.21
CA SER A 84 4.66 -6.99 -8.89
C SER A 84 3.28 -7.03 -9.51
N LEU A 85 2.26 -6.62 -8.76
CA LEU A 85 0.93 -6.28 -9.27
C LEU A 85 0.73 -4.77 -9.17
N ILE A 86 0.44 -4.14 -10.30
CA ILE A 86 0.21 -2.70 -10.38
C ILE A 86 -1.28 -2.43 -10.64
N ILE A 87 -1.88 -1.61 -9.76
CA ILE A 87 -3.26 -1.14 -9.83
C ILE A 87 -3.19 0.38 -10.01
N PRO A 88 -3.38 0.93 -11.23
CA PRO A 88 -3.18 2.35 -11.50
C PRO A 88 -4.08 3.29 -10.70
N CYS A 89 -5.34 2.89 -10.48
CA CYS A 89 -6.33 3.68 -9.75
C CYS A 89 -7.23 2.74 -8.94
N VAL A 90 -6.95 2.63 -7.64
CA VAL A 90 -7.66 1.69 -6.76
C VAL A 90 -9.03 2.23 -6.32
N ARG A 91 -10.08 1.42 -6.38
CA ARG A 91 -11.43 1.80 -5.91
C ARG A 91 -11.74 1.13 -4.58
N LYS A 92 -12.72 1.65 -3.84
CA LYS A 92 -13.16 1.05 -2.57
C LYS A 92 -13.51 -0.45 -2.72
N LEU A 93 -14.18 -0.77 -3.83
CA LEU A 93 -14.56 -2.12 -4.22
C LEU A 93 -13.39 -3.04 -4.52
N ASP A 94 -12.17 -2.51 -4.70
CA ASP A 94 -10.96 -3.29 -4.93
C ASP A 94 -10.29 -3.73 -3.60
N SER A 95 -10.91 -3.47 -2.44
CA SER A 95 -10.46 -4.04 -1.17
C SER A 95 -10.67 -5.55 -1.17
N ASP A 96 -9.61 -6.33 -0.99
CA ASP A 96 -9.65 -7.78 -1.07
C ASP A 96 -8.34 -8.41 -0.56
N THR A 97 -8.31 -9.74 -0.52
CA THR A 97 -7.07 -10.50 -0.37
C THR A 97 -6.42 -10.72 -1.73
N TYR A 98 -5.17 -10.31 -1.87
CA TYR A 98 -4.34 -10.51 -3.06
C TYR A 98 -3.24 -11.51 -2.76
N THR A 99 -3.09 -12.52 -3.61
CA THR A 99 -2.12 -13.61 -3.43
C THR A 99 -1.11 -13.61 -4.56
N CYS A 100 0.18 -13.62 -4.22
CA CYS A 100 1.28 -13.88 -5.14
C CYS A 100 1.65 -15.36 -5.08
N GLU A 101 1.60 -16.03 -6.23
CA GLU A 101 1.88 -17.45 -6.39
C GLU A 101 2.99 -17.66 -7.44
N PRO A 102 4.24 -17.90 -7.00
CA PRO A 102 5.34 -18.28 -7.88
C PRO A 102 5.37 -19.79 -8.16
N SER A 103 6.04 -20.18 -9.25
CA SER A 103 6.09 -21.59 -9.68
C SER A 103 6.96 -22.52 -8.81
N ASN A 104 7.84 -21.97 -7.97
CA ASN A 104 8.89 -22.74 -7.27
C ASN A 104 8.96 -22.48 -5.76
N SER A 105 8.01 -21.74 -5.18
CA SER A 105 7.92 -21.49 -3.74
C SER A 105 6.46 -21.33 -3.29
N ALA A 106 6.23 -21.35 -1.97
CA ALA A 106 4.89 -21.17 -1.42
C ALA A 106 4.31 -19.78 -1.72
N SER A 107 2.99 -19.68 -1.88
CA SER A 107 2.30 -18.41 -2.10
C SER A 107 2.21 -17.56 -0.83
N VAL A 108 2.08 -16.25 -1.02
CA VAL A 108 1.87 -15.28 0.07
C VAL A 108 0.74 -14.32 -0.27
N SER A 109 -0.03 -13.93 0.75
CA SER A 109 -1.20 -13.08 0.59
C SER A 109 -1.11 -11.79 1.40
N VAL A 110 -1.60 -10.70 0.80
CA VAL A 110 -1.76 -9.37 1.40
C VAL A 110 -3.23 -8.99 1.40
N GLU A 111 -3.72 -8.45 2.52
CA GLU A 111 -5.05 -7.88 2.65
C GLU A 111 -4.99 -6.40 2.31
N LEU A 112 -5.64 -6.01 1.21
CA LEU A 112 -5.68 -4.63 0.74
C LEU A 112 -6.95 -3.96 1.25
N HIS A 113 -6.79 -2.89 2.02
CA HIS A 113 -7.88 -2.08 2.54
C HIS A 113 -7.87 -0.70 1.88
N VAL A 114 -8.86 -0.46 1.02
CA VAL A 114 -9.00 0.83 0.35
C VAL A 114 -9.87 1.74 1.19
N LEU A 115 -9.38 2.92 1.53
CA LEU A 115 -10.07 3.91 2.35
C LEU A 115 -10.73 4.97 1.47
N ASN A 116 -11.90 5.48 1.88
CA ASN A 116 -12.55 6.58 1.17
C ASN A 116 -11.69 7.84 1.28
N GLY A 117 -11.57 8.56 0.15
CA GLY A 117 -10.69 9.70 0.03
C GLY A 117 -11.02 10.90 0.92
N GLU A 118 -12.22 10.92 1.50
CA GLU A 118 -12.72 12.00 2.37
C GLU A 118 -12.38 11.81 3.85
N TYR A 119 -11.95 10.61 4.29
CA TYR A 119 -11.71 10.30 5.71
C TYR A 119 -10.23 10.18 6.11
N SER A 120 -9.29 10.48 5.20
CA SER A 120 -7.85 10.38 5.47
C SER A 120 -7.29 11.66 6.13
N ALA A 121 -7.88 12.06 7.25
CA ALA A 121 -7.34 13.12 8.12
C ALA A 121 -7.87 12.95 9.56
N SER A 122 -7.52 11.86 10.23
CA SER A 122 -7.66 11.78 11.70
C SER A 122 -6.82 10.64 12.26
N ALA A 123 -5.54 10.91 12.45
CA ALA A 123 -4.76 10.24 13.48
C ALA A 123 -3.81 11.28 14.11
N ILE A 124 -4.05 11.54 15.40
CA ILE A 124 -3.26 12.33 16.35
C ILE A 124 -3.35 13.86 16.22
N MET A 125 -4.47 14.43 16.68
CA MET A 125 -4.37 15.66 17.47
C MET A 125 -4.32 15.23 18.94
N SER A 126 -3.12 15.20 19.52
CA SER A 126 -2.97 15.16 20.96
C SER A 126 -3.66 16.39 21.53
N VAL A 127 -4.70 16.16 22.34
CA VAL A 127 -5.39 17.21 23.10
C VAL A 127 -4.49 17.59 24.28
N ALA A 128 -3.35 18.22 24.00
CA ALA A 128 -2.58 18.90 25.01
C ALA A 128 -3.15 20.31 25.13
N GLY A 129 -3.90 20.55 26.21
CA GLY A 129 -4.47 21.85 26.54
C GLY A 129 -3.40 22.94 26.51
N SER A 130 -3.68 24.00 25.76
CA SER A 130 -3.02 25.28 25.94
C SER A 130 -4.03 26.36 25.62
N HIS A 131 -4.46 27.01 26.69
CA HIS A 131 -5.30 28.19 26.67
C HIS A 131 -4.71 29.25 25.75
N ARG A 132 -5.28 29.45 24.57
CA ARG A 132 -5.21 30.74 23.88
C ARG A 132 -6.63 31.23 23.61
N LEU A 133 -7.05 32.12 24.49
CA LEU A 133 -8.29 32.85 24.43
C LEU A 133 -8.26 33.76 23.19
N SER A 134 -8.73 33.26 22.04
CA SER A 134 -8.98 34.09 20.86
C SER A 134 -10.32 34.80 21.03
N LYS A 135 -10.29 35.96 21.68
CA LYS A 135 -11.42 36.90 21.70
C LYS A 135 -11.49 37.60 20.35
N SER A 136 -12.29 37.08 19.41
CA SER A 136 -12.58 37.83 18.18
C SER A 136 -13.87 37.38 17.50
N VAL A 137 -15.02 37.62 18.13
CA VAL A 137 -16.32 37.70 17.42
C VAL A 137 -17.25 38.79 18.00
N PHE A 138 -17.02 39.33 19.20
CA PHE A 138 -18.03 40.17 19.87
C PHE A 138 -17.88 41.70 19.72
N THR A 139 -16.89 42.21 18.98
CA THR A 139 -16.64 43.66 18.90
C THR A 139 -17.39 44.38 17.77
N CYS A 140 -18.10 43.68 16.87
CA CYS A 140 -18.81 44.33 15.76
C CYS A 140 -20.28 44.69 16.07
N HIS A 141 -20.90 44.06 17.07
CA HIS A 141 -22.30 44.36 17.41
C HIS A 141 -22.47 45.63 18.27
N LEU A 142 -21.46 46.04 19.04
CA LEU A 142 -21.56 47.23 19.90
C LEU A 142 -21.39 48.54 19.13
N SER A 143 -20.64 48.56 18.03
CA SER A 143 -20.44 49.78 17.21
C SER A 143 -21.68 50.13 16.37
N PHE A 144 -22.45 49.13 15.93
CA PHE A 144 -23.68 49.35 15.16
C PHE A 144 -24.84 49.91 16.01
N LEU A 145 -24.94 49.49 17.28
CA LEU A 145 -25.97 49.99 18.21
C LEU A 145 -25.72 51.45 18.63
N LEU A 146 -24.46 51.89 18.74
CA LEU A 146 -24.13 53.29 19.05
C LEU A 146 -24.44 54.24 17.89
N LEU A 147 -24.29 53.80 16.63
CA LEU A 147 -24.65 54.61 15.45
C LEU A 147 -26.17 54.75 15.28
N LEU A 148 -26.96 53.73 15.61
CA LEU A 148 -28.43 53.80 15.57
C LEU A 148 -29.00 54.79 16.61
N GLN A 149 -28.35 54.97 17.77
CA GLN A 149 -28.77 55.97 18.76
C GLN A 149 -28.40 57.40 18.35
N ALA A 150 -27.40 57.59 17.48
CA ALA A 150 -26.97 58.90 17.01
C ALA A 150 -27.87 59.49 15.91
N MET A 151 -28.64 58.66 15.19
CA MET A 151 -29.60 59.13 14.17
C MET A 151 -31.04 59.30 14.70
N GLY A 152 -31.28 59.01 15.98
CA GLY A 152 -32.61 59.07 16.61
C GLY A 152 -32.90 60.32 17.44
N LYS A 153 -32.05 61.35 17.40
CA LYS A 153 -32.24 62.57 18.19
C LYS A 153 -32.05 63.80 17.30
N THR A 154 -33.19 64.41 16.95
CA THR A 154 -33.43 65.79 16.46
C THR A 154 -32.23 66.72 16.42
#